data_AF-A0A1E3XEY7-F1
#
_entry.id   AF-A0A1E3XEY7-F1
#
_cell.length_a   1.000
_cell.length_b   1.000
_cell.length_c   1.000
_cell.angle_alpha   90.00
_cell.angle_beta   90.00
_cell.angle_gamma   90.00
#
_symmetry.space_group_name_H-M   'P 1'
#
loop_
_entity.id
_entity.type
_entity.pdbx_description
1 polymer ?
#
loop_
_entity_poly.entity_id
_entity_poly.type
_entity_poly.pdbx_seq_one_letter_code
_entity_poly.pdbx_strand_id
1 'polypeptide(L)'
;MTENIRNFVETYNEKLREYRRLKKISSKVNPLPDLMEKGYVIELPFWIWKENEPRKRLFASVVSDKYVSLICENRIVSKLDFDKKEDPSENLRKLKNLMRTGIKIRPKAVINTMYSRMFLSDLFIHGVGGAKYDLITDEIVRDFFGVEPPAYAAISATLYLPYKPYDVSNKDVMELKHVIKDMDYNPDRYASGKIMEDVGMKSMVSEKKELIAKEAHDSTEKHRAFDRLRQLNALMKEKIRPSIKEKEKEMEDLEKRLRYNSIVTNREYPFCIYPESMLKELFKLNCREEIFNKI
;
A
#
# COMPACT_ATOMS: atom_id res chain seq x y z
N MET A 1 17.57 37.25 -0.52
CA MET A 1 16.99 36.43 0.57
C MET A 1 15.49 36.21 0.38
N THR A 2 14.73 37.28 0.18
CA THR A 2 13.34 37.26 -0.32
C THR A 2 13.21 36.59 -1.69
N GLU A 3 14.16 36.84 -2.59
CA GLU A 3 14.34 36.08 -3.84
C GLU A 3 14.50 34.58 -3.57
N ASN A 4 15.26 34.17 -2.54
CA ASN A 4 15.46 32.77 -2.20
C ASN A 4 14.16 32.10 -1.71
N ILE A 5 13.27 32.82 -1.02
CA ILE A 5 11.98 32.28 -0.56
C ILE A 5 11.08 31.99 -1.77
N ARG A 6 10.97 32.94 -2.70
CA ARG A 6 10.18 32.76 -3.93
C ARG A 6 10.77 31.67 -4.82
N ASN A 7 12.08 31.74 -5.07
CA ASN A 7 12.80 30.75 -5.85
C ASN A 7 12.61 29.34 -5.26
N PHE A 8 12.71 29.17 -3.93
CA PHE A 8 12.47 27.87 -3.31
C PHE A 8 11.06 27.34 -3.57
N VAL A 9 10.04 28.19 -3.45
CA VAL A 9 8.64 27.79 -3.67
C VAL A 9 8.40 27.43 -5.13
N GLU A 10 8.99 28.17 -6.06
CA GLU A 10 8.94 27.90 -7.48
C GLU A 10 9.59 26.54 -7.79
N THR A 11 10.85 26.33 -7.39
CA THR A 11 11.57 25.06 -7.55
C THR A 11 10.81 23.90 -6.91
N TYR A 12 10.35 24.04 -5.67
CA TYR A 12 9.59 23.00 -4.97
C TYR A 12 8.33 22.60 -5.76
N ASN A 13 7.54 23.59 -6.17
CA ASN A 13 6.28 23.33 -6.86
C ASN A 13 6.52 22.78 -8.27
N GLU A 14 7.57 23.22 -8.95
CA GLU A 14 7.97 22.70 -10.26
C GLU A 14 8.38 21.23 -10.19
N LYS A 15 9.34 20.86 -9.33
CA LYS A 15 9.78 19.47 -9.18
C LYS A 15 8.66 18.54 -8.76
N LEU A 16 7.74 19.04 -7.94
CA LEU A 16 6.55 18.28 -7.56
C LEU A 16 5.60 18.06 -8.75
N ARG A 17 5.39 19.05 -9.62
CA ARG A 17 4.60 18.90 -10.86
C ARG A 17 5.27 17.91 -11.83
N GLU A 18 6.58 17.98 -11.99
CA GLU A 18 7.34 17.05 -12.83
C GLU A 18 7.19 15.62 -12.31
N TYR A 19 7.36 15.42 -11.01
CA TYR A 19 7.17 14.11 -10.38
C TYR A 19 5.76 13.56 -10.61
N ARG A 20 4.71 14.38 -10.42
CA ARG A 20 3.32 13.96 -10.67
C ARG A 20 3.10 13.57 -12.13
N ARG A 21 3.67 14.33 -13.08
CA ARG A 21 3.63 14.01 -14.51
C ARG A 21 4.30 12.66 -14.80
N LEU A 22 5.51 12.44 -14.30
CA LEU A 22 6.28 11.20 -14.50
C LEU A 22 5.57 9.98 -13.89
N LYS A 23 4.95 10.13 -12.71
CA LYS A 23 4.22 9.05 -12.02
C LYS A 23 2.74 8.96 -12.39
N LYS A 24 2.26 9.75 -13.35
CA LYS A 24 0.86 9.81 -13.80
C LYS A 24 -0.14 10.04 -12.65
N ILE A 25 0.21 10.92 -11.70
CA ILE A 25 -0.62 11.28 -10.55
C ILE A 25 -1.47 12.50 -10.91
N SER A 26 -2.80 12.34 -10.92
CA SER A 26 -3.75 13.44 -11.20
C SER A 26 -4.08 14.30 -9.97
N SER A 27 -3.87 13.77 -8.76
CA SER A 27 -4.16 14.48 -7.50
C SER A 27 -3.15 15.60 -7.24
N LYS A 28 -3.66 16.78 -6.89
CA LYS A 28 -2.85 17.95 -6.45
C LYS A 28 -2.36 17.84 -5.01
N VAL A 29 -2.82 16.84 -4.26
CA VAL A 29 -2.46 16.63 -2.84
C VAL A 29 -1.42 15.52 -2.68
N ASN A 30 -1.35 14.60 -3.66
CA ASN A 30 -0.41 13.51 -3.65
C ASN A 30 0.80 13.83 -4.56
N PRO A 31 2.03 13.43 -4.17
CA PRO A 31 2.39 12.90 -2.86
C PRO A 31 2.31 13.96 -1.73
N LEU A 32 2.43 15.23 -2.10
CA LEU A 32 2.40 16.39 -1.21
C LEU A 32 1.60 17.50 -1.91
N PRO A 33 1.03 18.46 -1.17
CA PRO A 33 0.42 19.65 -1.77
C PRO A 33 1.48 20.67 -2.21
N ASP A 34 1.09 21.51 -3.17
CA ASP A 34 1.87 22.69 -3.57
C ASP A 34 1.93 23.71 -2.43
N LEU A 35 3.03 24.45 -2.35
CA LEU A 35 3.16 25.63 -1.49
C LEU A 35 2.41 26.80 -2.12
N MET A 36 1.58 27.47 -1.34
CA MET A 36 0.81 28.62 -1.82
C MET A 36 1.70 29.86 -2.03
N GLU A 37 1.47 30.57 -3.13
CA GLU A 37 2.00 31.91 -3.34
C GLU A 37 0.87 32.82 -3.84
N LYS A 38 0.61 33.92 -3.14
CA LYS A 38 -0.41 34.92 -3.51
C LYS A 38 0.12 36.34 -3.24
N GLY A 39 0.57 37.01 -4.29
CA GLY A 39 1.14 38.35 -4.22
C GLY A 39 2.40 38.38 -3.35
N TYR A 40 2.32 39.02 -2.18
CA TYR A 40 3.42 39.11 -1.22
C TYR A 40 3.39 38.02 -0.14
N VAL A 41 2.35 37.19 -0.09
CA VAL A 41 2.21 36.14 0.92
C VAL A 41 2.59 34.78 0.32
N ILE A 42 3.57 34.15 0.94
CA ILE A 42 4.17 32.90 0.47
C ILE A 42 4.11 31.86 1.58
N GLU A 43 3.66 30.66 1.29
CA GLU A 43 3.69 29.53 2.22
C GLU A 43 5.12 29.00 2.35
N LEU A 44 5.62 28.98 3.59
CA LEU A 44 6.91 28.38 3.89
C LEU A 44 6.74 26.86 4.05
N PRO A 45 7.79 26.07 3.78
CA PRO A 45 7.72 24.62 3.88
C PRO A 45 7.88 24.12 5.34
N PHE A 46 7.27 24.85 6.28
CA PHE A 46 7.28 24.59 7.71
C PHE A 46 5.86 24.58 8.28
N TRP A 47 5.67 23.75 9.30
CA TRP A 47 4.55 23.79 10.22
C TRP A 47 4.84 24.75 11.36
N ILE A 48 3.80 25.40 11.87
CA ILE A 48 3.79 26.13 13.14
C ILE A 48 2.68 25.55 14.02
N TRP A 49 2.97 25.32 15.29
CA TRP A 49 2.00 24.78 16.24
C TRP A 49 2.31 25.21 17.68
N LYS A 50 1.30 25.09 18.54
CA LYS A 50 1.40 25.27 19.99
C LYS A 50 0.92 24.00 20.67
N GLU A 51 1.38 23.76 21.89
CA GLU A 51 0.90 22.63 22.69
C GLU A 51 -0.64 22.63 22.79
N ASN A 52 -1.24 21.46 22.61
CA ASN A 52 -2.69 21.24 22.54
C ASN A 52 -3.43 21.89 21.35
N GLU A 53 -2.71 22.40 20.34
CA GLU A 53 -3.29 22.90 19.10
C GLU A 53 -2.85 22.07 17.87
N PRO A 54 -3.70 21.93 16.84
CA PRO A 54 -3.32 21.28 15.61
C PRO A 54 -2.22 22.07 14.88
N ARG A 55 -1.40 21.36 14.10
CA ARG A 55 -0.39 21.99 13.24
C ARG A 55 -1.02 22.85 12.15
N LYS A 56 -0.46 24.05 11.95
CA LYS A 56 -0.92 25.04 10.97
C LYS A 56 0.21 25.37 9.99
N ARG A 57 -0.15 25.84 8.80
CA ARG A 57 0.83 26.28 7.77
C ARG A 57 1.47 27.59 8.20
N LEU A 58 2.78 27.70 8.03
CA LEU A 58 3.50 28.95 8.23
C LEU A 58 3.60 29.72 6.92
N PHE A 59 3.29 31.01 6.96
CA PHE A 59 3.43 31.90 5.81
C PHE A 59 4.46 32.99 6.10
N ALA A 60 5.01 33.56 5.04
CA ALA A 60 5.86 34.74 5.05
C ALA A 60 5.19 35.83 4.20
N SER A 61 5.06 37.03 4.74
CA SER A 61 4.78 38.22 3.95
C SER A 61 6.09 38.92 3.60
N VAL A 62 6.32 39.06 2.30
CA VAL A 62 7.56 39.52 1.69
C VAL A 62 7.24 40.77 0.85
N VAL A 63 7.04 41.90 1.53
CA VAL A 63 6.74 43.20 0.89
C VAL A 63 8.02 43.92 0.46
N SER A 64 9.14 43.65 1.14
CA SER A 64 10.45 44.24 0.85
C SER A 64 11.55 43.24 1.17
N ASP A 65 12.73 43.42 0.58
CA ASP A 65 13.89 42.56 0.81
C ASP A 65 14.50 42.69 2.22
N LYS A 66 14.08 43.73 2.95
CA LYS A 66 14.57 44.07 4.29
C LYS A 66 13.80 43.37 5.40
N TYR A 67 12.52 43.09 5.21
CA TYR A 67 11.66 42.61 6.28
C TYR A 67 10.80 41.45 5.83
N VAL A 68 10.80 40.38 6.62
CA VAL A 68 9.91 39.24 6.42
C VAL A 68 9.04 39.08 7.66
N SER A 69 7.73 39.21 7.47
CA SER A 69 6.75 38.96 8.54
C SER A 69 6.29 37.51 8.47
N LEU A 70 6.53 36.75 9.53
CA LEU A 70 5.99 35.40 9.68
C LEU A 70 4.51 35.48 10.09
N ILE A 71 3.65 34.73 9.40
CA ILE A 71 2.20 34.77 9.54
C ILE A 71 1.65 33.38 9.83
N CYS A 72 0.74 33.30 10.78
CA CYS A 72 -0.09 32.13 11.08
C CYS A 72 -1.53 32.60 11.29
N GLU A 73 -2.51 31.99 10.61
CA GLU A 73 -3.95 32.33 10.75
C GLU A 73 -4.25 33.83 10.70
N ASN A 74 -3.68 34.52 9.70
CA ASN A 74 -3.82 35.97 9.48
C ASN A 74 -3.25 36.86 10.59
N ARG A 75 -2.44 36.32 11.50
CA ARG A 75 -1.71 37.08 12.52
C ARG A 75 -0.22 37.04 12.26
N ILE A 76 0.45 38.17 12.44
CA ILE A 76 1.91 38.24 12.42
C ILE A 76 2.42 37.63 13.73
N VAL A 77 3.17 36.53 13.64
CA VAL A 77 3.77 35.84 14.80
C VAL A 77 5.16 36.36 15.13
N SER A 78 5.90 36.82 14.13
CA SER A 78 7.22 37.42 14.32
C SER A 78 7.59 38.24 13.07
N LYS A 79 8.48 39.22 13.24
CA LYS A 79 9.04 40.01 12.14
C LYS A 79 10.55 39.84 12.14
N LEU A 80 11.08 39.31 11.05
CA LEU A 80 12.50 39.12 10.83
C LEU A 80 13.05 40.32 10.04
N ASP A 81 14.21 40.80 10.46
CA ASP A 81 14.92 41.94 9.86
C ASP A 81 16.18 41.44 9.16
N PHE A 82 16.23 41.65 7.86
CA PHE A 82 17.32 41.26 6.97
C PHE A 82 17.99 42.50 6.35
N ASP A 83 17.78 43.70 6.89
CA ASP A 83 18.54 44.86 6.45
C ASP A 83 20.03 44.64 6.73
N LYS A 84 20.89 45.02 5.76
CA LYS A 84 22.31 44.63 5.69
C LYS A 84 23.20 45.14 6.84
N LYS A 85 22.61 45.81 7.84
CA LYS A 85 23.27 46.39 9.01
C LYS A 85 23.07 45.58 10.29
N GLU A 86 22.10 44.67 10.34
CA GLU A 86 21.86 43.85 11.54
C GLU A 86 22.62 42.52 11.47
N ASP A 87 23.15 42.10 12.61
CA ASP A 87 23.74 40.79 12.82
C ASP A 87 22.65 39.70 12.66
N PRO A 88 22.84 38.67 11.80
CA PRO A 88 21.93 37.53 11.68
C PRO A 88 21.54 36.87 13.02
N SER A 89 22.35 37.05 14.07
CA SER A 89 22.05 36.58 15.43
C SER A 89 20.79 37.21 16.04
N GLU A 90 20.39 38.42 15.64
CA GLU A 90 19.16 39.08 16.10
C GLU A 90 17.91 38.32 15.68
N ASN A 91 17.83 37.87 14.41
CA ASN A 91 16.73 37.04 13.95
C ASN A 91 16.69 35.69 14.66
N LEU A 92 17.85 35.10 14.94
CA LEU A 92 17.92 33.88 15.74
C LEU A 92 17.41 34.11 17.17
N ARG A 93 17.69 35.26 17.79
CA ARG A 93 17.13 35.63 19.10
C ARG A 93 15.61 35.81 19.02
N LYS A 94 15.10 36.50 18.00
CA LYS A 94 13.65 36.67 17.77
C LYS A 94 12.94 35.31 17.63
N LEU A 95 13.52 34.37 16.88
CA LEU A 95 13.01 33.00 16.75
C LEU A 95 13.10 32.20 18.06
N LYS A 96 14.21 32.30 18.80
CA LYS A 96 14.36 31.66 20.12
C LYS A 96 13.33 32.19 21.11
N ASN A 97 13.08 33.50 21.13
CA ASN A 97 12.07 34.11 21.98
C ASN A 97 10.67 33.66 21.60
N LEU A 98 10.36 33.56 20.31
CA LEU A 98 9.12 32.96 19.83
C LEU A 98 8.96 31.51 20.33
N MET A 99 10.03 30.72 20.32
CA MET A 99 9.97 29.35 20.82
C MET A 99 9.71 29.27 22.33
N ARG A 100 10.18 30.25 23.12
CA ARG A 100 9.95 30.33 24.56
C ARG A 100 8.50 30.64 24.93
N THR A 101 7.70 31.21 24.02
CA THR A 101 6.27 31.44 24.25
C THR A 101 5.40 30.19 24.02
N GLY A 102 6.04 29.04 23.74
CA GLY A 102 5.38 27.76 23.48
C GLY A 102 5.09 27.49 22.00
N ILE A 103 5.44 28.42 21.11
CA ILE A 103 5.29 28.24 19.65
C ILE A 103 6.43 27.35 19.12
N LYS A 104 6.09 26.34 18.35
CA LYS A 104 7.06 25.41 17.73
C LYS A 104 6.96 25.50 16.22
N ILE A 105 8.09 25.77 15.57
CA ILE A 105 8.24 25.68 14.11
C ILE A 105 8.91 24.33 13.80
N ARG A 106 8.36 23.58 12.85
CA ARG A 106 8.87 22.25 12.44
C ARG A 106 8.88 22.12 10.93
N PRO A 107 9.91 21.52 10.31
CA PRO A 107 9.93 21.31 8.87
C PRO A 107 8.78 20.39 8.42
N LYS A 108 8.30 20.60 7.20
CA LYS A 108 7.49 19.59 6.49
C LYS A 108 8.39 18.41 6.07
N ALA A 109 7.78 17.28 5.70
CA ALA A 109 8.50 16.02 5.45
C ALA A 109 9.71 16.17 4.51
N VAL A 110 9.53 16.82 3.35
CA VAL A 110 10.62 17.05 2.37
C VAL A 110 11.76 17.83 2.97
N ILE A 111 11.48 18.94 3.65
CA ILE A 111 12.52 19.76 4.28
C ILE A 111 13.22 19.02 5.41
N ASN A 112 12.47 18.22 6.17
CA ASN A 112 13.03 17.44 7.27
C ASN A 112 14.07 16.45 6.73
N THR A 113 13.71 15.71 5.68
CA THR A 113 14.63 14.75 5.04
C THR A 113 15.78 15.46 4.33
N MET A 114 15.49 16.54 3.60
CA MET A 114 16.51 17.37 2.94
C MET A 114 17.56 17.87 3.93
N TYR A 115 17.16 18.49 5.05
CA TYR A 115 18.10 19.00 6.03
C TYR A 115 18.84 17.89 6.78
N SER A 116 18.16 16.79 7.09
CA SER A 116 18.82 15.65 7.73
C SER A 116 19.92 15.06 6.83
N ARG A 117 19.62 14.94 5.53
CA ARG A 117 20.59 14.50 4.52
C ARG A 117 21.72 15.50 4.37
N MET A 118 21.41 16.76 4.08
CA MET A 118 22.41 17.78 3.76
C MET A 118 23.35 18.14 4.92
N PHE A 119 22.87 18.10 6.16
CA PHE A 119 23.60 18.68 7.30
C PHE A 119 23.94 17.70 8.43
N LEU A 120 23.29 16.53 8.48
CA LEU A 120 23.38 15.63 9.63
C LEU A 120 23.84 14.20 9.29
N SER A 121 24.00 13.85 8.00
CA SER A 121 24.35 12.47 7.61
C SER A 121 25.06 12.39 6.27
N ASP A 122 26.08 11.53 6.17
CA ASP A 122 26.70 11.15 4.89
C ASP A 122 25.86 10.10 4.13
N LEU A 123 25.14 9.27 4.87
CA LEU A 123 24.19 8.28 4.37
C LEU A 123 22.89 8.35 5.18
N PHE A 124 21.77 8.54 4.49
CA PHE A 124 20.45 8.56 5.13
C PHE A 124 19.68 7.28 4.85
N ILE A 125 19.16 6.64 5.90
CA ILE A 125 18.39 5.40 5.76
C ILE A 125 16.90 5.72 5.84
N HIS A 126 16.16 5.33 4.81
CA HIS A 126 14.71 5.49 4.75
C HIS A 126 14.01 4.13 4.60
N GLY A 127 12.79 4.00 5.13
CA GLY A 127 11.86 2.96 4.67
C GLY A 127 11.41 3.20 3.22
N VAL A 128 10.97 2.14 2.52
CA VAL A 128 10.52 2.18 1.11
C VAL A 128 9.49 3.28 0.82
N GLY A 129 8.61 3.58 1.78
CA GLY A 129 7.61 4.64 1.63
C GLY A 129 8.22 6.04 1.49
N GLY A 130 9.26 6.34 2.28
CA GLY A 130 9.88 7.67 2.27
C GLY A 130 10.94 7.85 1.19
N ALA A 131 11.65 6.78 0.83
CA ALA A 131 12.57 6.73 -0.31
C ALA A 131 11.94 7.19 -1.64
N LYS A 132 10.61 7.08 -1.78
CA LYS A 132 9.87 7.59 -2.94
C LYS A 132 9.86 9.12 -3.01
N TYR A 133 9.80 9.78 -1.86
CA TYR A 133 9.77 11.23 -1.76
C TYR A 133 11.18 11.84 -1.86
N ASP A 134 12.22 11.05 -1.56
CA ASP A 134 13.60 11.46 -1.77
C ASP A 134 13.91 11.77 -3.23
N LEU A 135 13.24 11.12 -4.18
CA LEU A 135 13.34 11.48 -5.61
C LEU A 135 12.99 12.95 -5.86
N ILE A 136 11.98 13.48 -5.18
CA ILE A 136 11.61 14.91 -5.30
C ILE A 136 12.62 15.77 -4.55
N THR A 137 13.07 15.29 -3.39
CA THR A 137 14.01 16.01 -2.52
C THR A 137 15.35 16.19 -3.24
N ASP A 138 15.82 15.17 -3.96
CA ASP A 138 17.05 15.20 -4.75
C ASP A 138 17.01 16.28 -5.81
N GLU A 139 15.93 16.32 -6.59
CA GLU A 139 15.75 17.33 -7.63
C GLU A 139 15.66 18.75 -7.05
N ILE A 140 15.01 18.91 -5.89
CA ILE A 140 14.99 20.22 -5.20
C ILE A 140 16.40 20.62 -4.75
N VAL A 141 17.19 19.66 -4.23
CA VAL A 141 18.56 19.95 -3.78
C VAL A 141 19.45 20.36 -4.95
N ARG A 142 19.39 19.62 -6.07
CA ARG A 142 20.18 19.94 -7.27
C ARG A 142 19.83 21.32 -7.82
N ASP A 143 18.55 21.62 -7.97
CA ASP A 143 18.13 22.89 -8.57
C ASP A 143 18.29 24.09 -7.63
N PHE A 144 17.93 23.95 -6.35
CA PHE A 144 17.95 25.09 -5.43
C PHE A 144 19.33 25.34 -4.80
N PHE A 145 20.06 24.29 -4.43
CA PHE A 145 21.37 24.42 -3.80
C PHE A 145 22.53 24.24 -4.78
N GLY A 146 22.30 23.72 -5.99
CA GLY A 146 23.35 23.54 -7.00
C GLY A 146 24.36 22.45 -6.66
N VAL A 147 23.99 21.49 -5.80
CA VAL A 147 24.87 20.42 -5.30
C VAL A 147 24.22 19.06 -5.47
N GLU A 148 25.04 18.02 -5.54
CA GLU A 148 24.54 16.65 -5.55
C GLU A 148 24.06 16.26 -4.14
N PRO A 149 22.82 15.77 -3.97
CA PRO A 149 22.30 15.36 -2.67
C PRO A 149 23.08 14.17 -2.08
N PRO A 150 23.30 14.13 -0.75
CA PRO A 150 23.92 12.99 -0.07
C PRO A 150 23.16 11.68 -0.31
N ALA A 151 23.89 10.57 -0.39
CA ALA A 151 23.30 9.27 -0.70
C ALA A 151 22.24 8.84 0.34
N TYR A 152 21.26 8.06 -0.11
CA TYR A 152 20.30 7.43 0.76
C TYR A 152 20.06 5.97 0.37
N ALA A 153 19.73 5.14 1.36
CA ALA A 153 19.38 3.74 1.17
C ALA A 153 17.94 3.49 1.59
N ALA A 154 17.21 2.73 0.79
CA ALA A 154 15.87 2.26 1.12
C ALA A 154 15.96 0.84 1.70
N ILE A 155 15.66 0.69 2.98
CA ILE A 155 15.67 -0.62 3.65
C ILE A 155 14.24 -1.00 4.01
N SER A 156 13.91 -2.27 3.80
CA SER A 156 12.67 -2.88 4.25
C SER A 156 12.98 -4.18 4.95
N ALA A 157 12.25 -4.46 6.02
CA ALA A 157 12.18 -5.78 6.61
C ALA A 157 10.76 -6.32 6.41
N THR A 158 10.66 -7.59 6.00
CA THR A 158 9.37 -8.30 5.98
C THR A 158 9.37 -9.31 7.10
N LEU A 159 8.40 -9.20 8.00
CA LEU A 159 8.23 -10.12 9.12
C LEU A 159 6.83 -10.70 9.09
N TYR A 160 6.73 -12.03 8.99
CA TYR A 160 5.46 -12.74 9.11
C TYR A 160 5.22 -13.14 10.57
N LEU A 161 3.97 -13.39 10.91
CA LEU A 161 3.64 -13.90 12.23
C LEU A 161 4.35 -15.24 12.47
N PRO A 162 4.67 -15.61 13.72
CA PRO A 162 5.38 -16.85 14.09
C PRO A 162 4.50 -18.11 13.93
N TYR A 163 3.74 -18.19 12.85
CA TYR A 163 2.81 -19.27 12.56
C TYR A 163 3.09 -19.83 11.17
N LYS A 164 3.18 -21.15 11.07
CA LYS A 164 3.47 -21.83 9.82
C LYS A 164 2.21 -21.84 8.93
N PRO A 165 2.26 -21.33 7.69
CA PRO A 165 1.15 -21.47 6.77
C PRO A 165 0.94 -22.95 6.41
N TYR A 166 -0.31 -23.30 6.08
CA TYR A 166 -0.63 -24.59 5.49
C TYR A 166 -0.12 -24.65 4.05
N ASP A 167 0.28 -25.83 3.61
CA ASP A 167 0.65 -26.10 2.21
C ASP A 167 -0.64 -26.29 1.38
N VAL A 168 -1.34 -25.18 1.14
CA VAL A 168 -2.56 -25.12 0.34
C VAL A 168 -2.54 -23.86 -0.52
N SER A 169 -3.10 -23.97 -1.71
CA SER A 169 -3.14 -22.93 -2.72
C SER A 169 -4.56 -22.68 -3.22
N ASN A 170 -4.76 -21.55 -3.89
CA ASN A 170 -6.04 -21.31 -4.60
C ASN A 170 -6.31 -22.36 -5.68
N LYS A 171 -5.27 -23.00 -6.22
CA LYS A 171 -5.41 -24.04 -7.23
C LYS A 171 -6.16 -25.25 -6.67
N ASP A 172 -5.87 -25.66 -5.44
CA ASP A 172 -6.51 -26.82 -4.80
C ASP A 172 -8.02 -26.59 -4.61
N VAL A 173 -8.41 -25.38 -4.20
CA VAL A 173 -9.83 -25.00 -4.11
C VAL A 173 -10.50 -24.95 -5.48
N MET A 174 -9.81 -24.45 -6.50
CA MET A 174 -10.35 -24.42 -7.87
C MET A 174 -10.54 -25.84 -8.42
N GLU A 175 -9.55 -26.72 -8.25
CA GLU A 175 -9.62 -28.13 -8.66
C GLU A 175 -10.80 -28.83 -7.97
N LEU A 176 -10.99 -28.62 -6.67
CA LEU A 176 -12.11 -29.21 -5.93
C LEU A 176 -13.48 -28.65 -6.34
N LYS A 177 -13.58 -27.35 -6.62
CA LYS A 177 -14.79 -26.72 -7.21
C LYS A 177 -15.14 -27.33 -8.57
N HIS A 178 -14.14 -27.60 -9.39
CA HIS A 178 -14.33 -28.29 -10.67
C HIS A 178 -14.85 -29.71 -10.47
N VAL A 179 -14.30 -30.46 -9.51
CA VAL A 179 -14.78 -31.82 -9.18
C VAL A 179 -16.23 -31.80 -8.70
N ILE A 180 -16.60 -30.94 -7.75
CA ILE A 180 -17.98 -30.81 -7.26
C ILE A 180 -18.93 -30.47 -8.42
N LYS A 181 -18.52 -29.56 -9.30
CA LYS A 181 -19.29 -29.22 -10.50
C LYS A 181 -19.43 -30.41 -11.45
N ASP A 182 -18.39 -31.21 -11.67
CA ASP A 182 -18.49 -32.40 -12.53
C ASP A 182 -19.38 -33.49 -11.91
N MET A 183 -19.39 -33.64 -10.57
CA MET A 183 -20.32 -34.53 -9.86
C MET A 183 -21.79 -34.17 -10.12
N ASP A 184 -22.10 -32.88 -10.32
CA ASP A 184 -23.45 -32.42 -10.64
C ASP A 184 -23.91 -32.80 -12.05
N TYR A 185 -23.00 -32.80 -13.03
CA TYR A 185 -23.32 -33.10 -14.43
C TYR A 185 -23.11 -34.58 -14.80
N ASN A 186 -22.19 -35.26 -14.11
CA ASN A 186 -21.76 -36.63 -14.37
C ASN A 186 -21.74 -37.48 -13.09
N PRO A 187 -22.86 -37.56 -12.34
CA PRO A 187 -22.91 -38.26 -11.05
C PRO A 187 -22.55 -39.75 -11.14
N ASP A 188 -22.78 -40.36 -12.30
CA ASP A 188 -22.41 -41.74 -12.62
C ASP A 188 -20.90 -42.00 -12.55
N ARG A 189 -20.05 -41.00 -12.83
CA ARG A 189 -18.58 -41.15 -12.74
C ARG A 189 -18.07 -41.20 -11.31
N TYR A 190 -18.87 -40.70 -10.36
CA TYR A 190 -18.48 -40.51 -8.96
C TYR A 190 -19.28 -41.39 -7.99
N ALA A 191 -20.14 -42.27 -8.50
CA ALA A 191 -20.86 -43.23 -7.68
C ALA A 191 -19.89 -44.30 -7.14
N SER A 192 -19.94 -44.54 -5.83
CA SER A 192 -19.16 -45.60 -5.19
C SER A 192 -19.62 -46.98 -5.68
N GLY A 193 -18.77 -48.01 -5.53
CA GLY A 193 -19.11 -49.38 -5.97
C GLY A 193 -20.46 -49.88 -5.46
N LYS A 194 -20.78 -49.60 -4.19
CA LYS A 194 -22.08 -49.95 -3.58
C LYS A 194 -23.26 -49.21 -4.22
N ILE A 195 -23.10 -47.93 -4.56
CA ILE A 195 -24.14 -47.14 -5.24
C ILE A 195 -24.29 -47.61 -6.68
N MET A 196 -23.20 -47.96 -7.35
CA MET A 196 -23.21 -48.49 -8.71
C MET A 196 -23.86 -49.88 -8.79
N GLU A 197 -23.85 -50.66 -7.70
CA GLU A 197 -24.49 -51.97 -7.64
C GLU A 197 -26.02 -51.92 -7.48
N ASP A 198 -26.55 -50.79 -7.00
CA ASP A 198 -27.98 -50.54 -6.85
C ASP A 198 -28.71 -50.67 -8.20
N VAL A 199 -29.81 -51.44 -8.21
CA VAL A 199 -30.59 -51.75 -9.42
C VAL A 199 -31.10 -50.48 -10.09
N GLY A 200 -31.53 -49.49 -9.31
CA GLY A 200 -31.98 -48.20 -9.82
C GLY A 200 -30.84 -47.41 -10.47
N MET A 201 -29.65 -47.39 -9.86
CA MET A 201 -28.47 -46.73 -10.44
C MET A 201 -28.04 -47.38 -11.75
N LYS A 202 -27.95 -48.71 -11.82
CA LYS A 202 -27.59 -49.43 -13.05
C LYS A 202 -28.55 -49.12 -14.19
N SER A 203 -29.85 -49.13 -13.90
CA SER A 203 -30.90 -48.79 -14.88
C SER A 203 -30.70 -47.37 -15.42
N MET A 204 -30.51 -46.38 -14.54
CA MET A 204 -30.29 -44.99 -14.95
C MET A 204 -29.01 -44.79 -15.77
N VAL A 205 -27.91 -45.49 -15.43
CA VAL A 205 -26.65 -45.43 -16.18
C VAL A 205 -26.79 -46.05 -17.57
N SER A 206 -27.47 -47.18 -17.69
CA SER A 206 -27.76 -47.80 -18.99
C SER A 206 -28.64 -46.90 -19.86
N GLU A 207 -29.71 -46.35 -19.29
CA GLU A 207 -30.60 -45.42 -20.01
C GLU A 207 -29.85 -44.16 -20.47
N LYS A 208 -28.99 -43.59 -19.60
CA LYS A 208 -28.13 -42.46 -19.98
C LYS A 208 -27.20 -42.79 -21.14
N LYS A 209 -26.59 -43.99 -21.17
CA LYS A 209 -25.73 -44.43 -22.28
C LYS A 209 -26.50 -44.57 -23.59
N GLU A 210 -27.69 -45.16 -23.54
CA GLU A 210 -28.57 -45.30 -24.71
C GLU A 210 -28.98 -43.93 -25.26
N LEU A 211 -29.37 -43.00 -24.39
CA LEU A 211 -29.74 -41.63 -24.78
C LEU A 211 -28.59 -40.83 -25.38
N ILE A 212 -27.35 -41.06 -24.94
CA ILE A 212 -26.15 -40.41 -25.50
C ILE A 212 -25.77 -41.04 -26.85
N ALA A 213 -25.93 -42.37 -27.00
CA ALA A 213 -25.61 -43.08 -28.23
C ALA A 213 -26.64 -42.87 -29.34
N LYS A 214 -27.88 -42.55 -28.99
CA LYS A 214 -28.98 -42.33 -29.94
C LYS A 214 -28.82 -40.98 -30.64
N GLU A 215 -28.59 -40.99 -31.96
CA GLU A 215 -28.64 -39.76 -32.78
C GLU A 215 -30.08 -39.25 -32.86
N ALA A 216 -30.27 -37.98 -32.48
CA ALA A 216 -31.54 -37.28 -32.59
C ALA A 216 -31.54 -36.46 -33.89
N HIS A 217 -32.53 -36.69 -34.75
CA HIS A 217 -32.58 -36.10 -36.09
C HIS A 217 -33.42 -34.81 -36.13
N ASP A 218 -34.29 -34.56 -35.15
CA ASP A 218 -35.08 -33.33 -35.03
C ASP A 218 -34.85 -32.53 -33.73
N SER A 219 -35.32 -31.27 -33.72
CA SER A 219 -35.17 -30.35 -32.57
C SER A 219 -35.96 -30.79 -31.34
N THR A 220 -37.12 -31.42 -31.53
CA THR A 220 -38.00 -31.87 -30.44
C THR A 220 -37.47 -33.11 -29.72
N GLU A 221 -36.89 -34.05 -30.44
CA GLU A 221 -36.19 -35.22 -29.94
C GLU A 221 -34.96 -34.83 -29.14
N LYS A 222 -34.17 -33.86 -29.63
CA LYS A 222 -33.03 -33.30 -28.89
C LYS A 222 -33.44 -32.70 -27.55
N HIS A 223 -34.51 -31.91 -27.52
CA HIS A 223 -35.02 -31.34 -26.27
C HIS A 223 -35.50 -32.42 -25.30
N ARG A 224 -36.29 -33.40 -25.76
CA ARG A 224 -36.75 -34.51 -24.91
C ARG A 224 -35.60 -35.35 -24.35
N ALA A 225 -34.60 -35.66 -25.18
CA ALA A 225 -33.41 -36.40 -24.74
C ALA A 225 -32.61 -35.60 -23.70
N PHE A 226 -32.43 -34.29 -23.92
CA PHE A 226 -31.76 -33.41 -22.96
C PHE A 226 -32.49 -33.32 -21.61
N ASP A 227 -33.82 -33.13 -21.64
CA ASP A 227 -34.62 -33.08 -20.42
C ASP A 227 -34.57 -34.41 -19.66
N ARG A 228 -34.61 -35.53 -20.38
CA ARG A 228 -34.50 -36.86 -19.77
C ARG A 228 -33.11 -37.08 -19.15
N LEU A 229 -32.04 -36.71 -19.85
CA LEU A 229 -30.68 -36.74 -19.30
C LEU A 229 -30.55 -35.89 -18.04
N ARG A 230 -31.17 -34.70 -18.02
CA ARG A 230 -31.21 -33.82 -16.85
C ARG A 230 -31.95 -34.48 -15.67
N GLN A 231 -33.08 -35.13 -15.92
CA GLN A 231 -33.83 -35.88 -14.89
C GLN A 231 -33.00 -37.05 -14.33
N LEU A 232 -32.38 -37.83 -15.20
CA LEU A 232 -31.51 -38.96 -14.79
C LEU A 232 -30.34 -38.47 -13.94
N ASN A 233 -29.66 -37.40 -14.38
CA ASN A 233 -28.59 -36.79 -13.60
C ASN A 233 -29.08 -36.28 -12.24
N ALA A 234 -30.27 -35.68 -12.15
CA ALA A 234 -30.83 -35.24 -10.87
C ALA A 234 -31.11 -36.42 -9.91
N LEU A 235 -31.66 -37.52 -10.42
CA LEU A 235 -31.93 -38.72 -9.62
C LEU A 235 -30.63 -39.41 -9.16
N MET A 236 -29.64 -39.51 -10.04
CA MET A 236 -28.32 -40.05 -9.71
C MET A 236 -27.58 -39.15 -8.71
N LYS A 237 -27.72 -37.82 -8.85
CA LYS A 237 -27.17 -36.83 -7.91
C LYS A 237 -27.69 -37.05 -6.49
N GLU A 238 -28.98 -37.32 -6.30
CA GLU A 238 -29.52 -37.61 -4.97
C GLU A 238 -28.87 -38.85 -4.34
N LYS A 239 -28.52 -39.87 -5.14
CA LYS A 239 -27.82 -41.07 -4.63
C LYS A 239 -26.37 -40.77 -4.22
N ILE A 240 -25.66 -39.88 -4.93
CA ILE A 240 -24.27 -39.51 -4.61
C ILE A 240 -24.16 -38.26 -3.71
N ARG A 241 -25.28 -37.71 -3.27
CA ARG A 241 -25.35 -36.51 -2.42
C ARG A 241 -24.48 -36.58 -1.16
N PRO A 242 -24.35 -37.73 -0.46
CA PRO A 242 -23.41 -37.85 0.65
C PRO A 242 -21.95 -37.57 0.25
N SER A 243 -21.51 -38.07 -0.92
CA SER A 243 -20.16 -37.84 -1.44
C SER A 243 -19.96 -36.37 -1.87
N ILE A 244 -20.97 -35.73 -2.44
CA ILE A 244 -20.93 -34.30 -2.77
C ILE A 244 -20.75 -33.49 -1.49
N LYS A 245 -21.52 -33.78 -0.44
CA LYS A 245 -21.40 -33.09 0.87
C LYS A 245 -20.02 -33.27 1.50
N GLU A 246 -19.40 -34.44 1.33
CA GLU A 246 -18.04 -34.69 1.81
C GLU A 246 -17.03 -33.79 1.09
N LYS A 247 -17.14 -33.67 -0.24
CA LYS A 247 -16.29 -32.78 -1.04
C LYS A 247 -16.54 -31.31 -0.76
N GLU A 248 -17.78 -30.89 -0.55
CA GLU A 248 -18.12 -29.54 -0.11
C GLU A 248 -17.47 -29.22 1.25
N LYS A 249 -17.50 -30.16 2.20
CA LYS A 249 -16.83 -30.00 3.50
C LYS A 249 -15.31 -29.91 3.38
N GLU A 250 -14.71 -30.70 2.48
CA GLU A 250 -13.28 -30.61 2.15
C GLU A 250 -12.93 -29.23 1.57
N MET A 251 -13.79 -28.69 0.70
CA MET A 251 -13.62 -27.35 0.13
C MET A 251 -13.71 -26.27 1.21
N GLU A 252 -14.69 -26.35 2.11
CA GLU A 252 -14.80 -25.41 3.24
C GLU A 252 -13.55 -25.43 4.13
N ASP A 253 -12.96 -26.61 4.35
CA ASP A 253 -11.72 -26.75 5.13
C ASP A 253 -10.52 -26.12 4.42
N LEU A 254 -10.36 -26.37 3.11
CA LEU A 254 -9.31 -25.72 2.31
C LEU A 254 -9.46 -24.19 2.30
N GLU A 255 -10.69 -23.68 2.14
CA GLU A 255 -10.95 -22.24 2.21
C GLU A 255 -10.63 -21.66 3.60
N LYS A 256 -10.90 -22.39 4.69
CA LYS A 256 -10.48 -22.00 6.05
C LYS A 256 -8.96 -21.91 6.17
N ARG A 257 -8.23 -22.90 5.64
CA ARG A 257 -6.76 -22.91 5.65
C ARG A 257 -6.17 -21.78 4.80
N LEU A 258 -6.77 -21.45 3.65
CA LEU A 258 -6.34 -20.29 2.84
C LEU A 258 -6.58 -18.96 3.56
N ARG A 259 -7.71 -18.81 4.26
CA ARG A 259 -7.94 -17.64 5.11
C ARG A 259 -6.94 -17.55 6.26
N TYR A 260 -6.58 -18.68 6.85
CA TYR A 260 -5.50 -18.71 7.85
C TYR A 260 -4.16 -18.28 7.24
N ASN A 261 -3.81 -18.78 6.06
CA ASN A 261 -2.59 -18.40 5.35
C ASN A 261 -2.55 -16.88 5.10
N SER A 262 -3.63 -16.28 4.62
CA SER A 262 -3.68 -14.83 4.37
C SER A 262 -3.49 -13.99 5.63
N ILE A 263 -3.91 -14.51 6.80
CA ILE A 263 -3.63 -13.91 8.11
C ILE A 263 -2.15 -14.03 8.41
N VAL A 264 -1.59 -15.24 8.49
CA VAL A 264 -0.21 -15.43 8.99
C VAL A 264 0.86 -14.86 8.06
N THR A 265 0.56 -14.76 6.75
CA THR A 265 1.46 -14.15 5.76
C THR A 265 1.14 -12.68 5.48
N ASN A 266 0.31 -12.02 6.30
CA ASN A 266 0.08 -10.59 6.16
C ASN A 266 1.31 -9.81 6.69
N ARG A 267 1.76 -8.83 5.89
CA ARG A 267 2.93 -7.98 6.17
C ARG A 267 2.59 -6.63 6.81
N GLU A 268 1.31 -6.32 6.97
CA GLU A 268 0.82 -5.00 7.40
C GLU A 268 0.49 -4.95 8.90
N TYR A 269 0.84 -6.00 9.63
CA TYR A 269 0.61 -6.01 11.06
C TYR A 269 1.51 -5.03 11.81
N PRO A 270 0.98 -4.35 12.85
CA PRO A 270 1.79 -3.48 13.68
C PRO A 270 2.81 -4.29 14.46
N PHE A 271 4.01 -3.73 14.67
CA PHE A 271 5.12 -4.43 15.35
C PHE A 271 4.75 -4.95 16.76
N CYS A 272 3.75 -4.35 17.43
CA CYS A 272 3.35 -4.71 18.79
C CYS A 272 2.68 -6.08 18.93
N ILE A 273 2.27 -6.74 17.82
CA ILE A 273 1.72 -8.10 17.88
C ILE A 273 2.79 -9.19 17.75
N TYR A 274 4.04 -8.81 17.49
CA TYR A 274 5.13 -9.76 17.31
C TYR A 274 5.82 -10.03 18.66
N PRO A 275 6.26 -11.27 18.90
CA PRO A 275 7.06 -11.58 20.08
C PRO A 275 8.34 -10.73 20.13
N GLU A 276 8.67 -10.23 21.33
CA GLU A 276 9.86 -9.39 21.54
C GLU A 276 11.15 -10.10 21.10
N SER A 277 11.25 -11.41 21.28
CA SER A 277 12.41 -12.21 20.85
C SER A 277 12.65 -12.14 19.35
N MET A 278 11.58 -12.20 18.55
CA MET A 278 11.64 -12.11 17.08
C MET A 278 12.06 -10.71 16.62
N LEU A 279 11.54 -9.66 17.27
CA LEU A 279 11.96 -8.30 16.99
C LEU A 279 13.44 -8.09 17.35
N LYS A 280 13.89 -8.59 18.50
CA LYS A 280 15.30 -8.55 18.90
C LYS A 280 16.19 -9.30 17.90
N GLU A 281 15.76 -10.45 17.39
CA GLU A 281 16.51 -11.21 16.40
C GLU A 281 16.62 -10.45 15.06
N LEU A 282 15.52 -9.85 14.59
CA LEU A 282 15.51 -9.01 13.40
C LEU A 282 16.51 -7.85 13.52
N PHE A 283 16.57 -7.19 14.68
CA PHE A 283 17.53 -6.11 14.93
C PHE A 283 18.97 -6.60 15.13
N LYS A 284 19.18 -7.86 15.57
CA LYS A 284 20.51 -8.47 15.69
C LYS A 284 21.07 -8.94 14.35
N LEU A 285 20.22 -9.53 13.49
CA LEU A 285 20.63 -10.09 12.20
C LEU A 285 21.09 -9.00 11.21
N ASN A 286 20.59 -7.78 11.33
CA ASN A 286 20.96 -6.66 10.46
C ASN A 286 22.24 -5.90 10.88
N CYS A 287 22.97 -6.39 11.89
CA CYS A 287 24.33 -5.90 12.20
C CYS A 287 25.43 -6.78 11.58
N ARG A 288 25.10 -7.77 10.74
CA ARG A 288 26.11 -8.51 9.95
C ARG A 288 26.24 -7.89 8.57
N GLU A 289 27.45 -7.42 8.28
CA GLU A 289 27.93 -6.84 7.02
C GLU A 289 27.66 -7.76 5.83
N GLU A 290 26.64 -7.49 5.00
CA GLU A 290 26.53 -8.10 3.66
C GLU A 290 25.99 -7.15 2.59
N ILE A 291 26.21 -5.84 2.71
CA ILE A 291 25.88 -4.88 1.63
C ILE A 291 27.06 -3.93 1.37
N PHE A 292 28.19 -4.50 0.97
CA PHE A 292 29.25 -3.81 0.22
C PHE A 292 29.95 -4.84 -0.66
N ASN A 293 29.24 -5.39 -1.65
CA ASN A 293 29.84 -6.05 -2.82
C ASN A 293 28.78 -6.25 -3.90
N LYS A 294 28.49 -5.15 -4.62
CA LYS A 294 28.11 -5.04 -6.04
C LYS A 294 27.30 -3.77 -6.25
N ILE A 295 28.02 -2.69 -6.54
CA ILE A 295 27.87 -1.71 -7.65
C ILE A 295 28.74 -0.51 -7.28
#